data_AF-A0A0A7CMT1-F1
#
_entry.id   AF-A0A0A7CMT1-F1
#
_cell.length_a   1.000
_cell.length_b   1.000
_cell.length_c   1.000
_cell.angle_alpha   90.00
_cell.angle_beta   90.00
_cell.angle_gamma   90.00
#
_symmetry.space_group_name_H-M   'P 1'
#
loop_
_entity.id
_entity.type
_entity.pdbx_description
1 polymer ?
#
loop_
_entity_poly.entity_id
_entity_poly.type
_entity_poly.pdbx_seq_one_letter_code
_entity_poly.pdbx_strand_id
1 'polypeptide(L)'
;MYANTKLLRLVFVTTGTLLRWLGSDPLAKNFTHIIVDEVHERDKHTDFLLIVLKLLLPLRPNLRVILMSATIQVEKFSSYFNNCPIVQIQGRLHPVQACFLEDVFLLLDETKAASSSRPTKRQATMINATCVMCGKNDFADESDFGAHVAMCDGTGWHVPAAQNDDTLLNIDEMTLDNTEETFEGSVCDQVSKILEMKRTMVQSSEIAKWITSYQQTQDALEADGGVDMYLVVKLLSHLMSASYGD
;
A
#
# COMPACT_ATOMS: atom_id res chain seq x y z
N MET A 1 23.73 3.56 -44.04
CA MET A 1 24.00 4.72 -43.15
C MET A 1 23.08 4.62 -41.95
N TYR A 2 23.66 4.73 -40.76
CA TYR A 2 23.10 4.40 -39.46
C TYR A 2 21.91 5.28 -39.05
N ALA A 3 20.80 4.66 -38.66
CA ALA A 3 19.85 5.23 -37.70
C ALA A 3 19.43 4.12 -36.72
N ASN A 4 20.43 3.66 -35.95
CA ASN A 4 20.25 2.76 -34.82
C ASN A 4 19.75 3.58 -33.62
N THR A 5 18.50 4.03 -33.66
CA THR A 5 17.84 4.52 -32.44
C THR A 5 17.32 3.32 -31.67
N LYS A 6 18.23 2.60 -30.99
CA LYS A 6 17.89 1.78 -29.82
C LYS A 6 17.35 2.75 -28.76
N LEU A 7 16.08 3.12 -28.87
CA LEU A 7 15.38 3.93 -27.90
C LEU A 7 15.45 3.19 -26.56
N LEU A 8 16.03 3.83 -25.55
CA LEU A 8 15.96 3.40 -24.15
C LEU A 8 14.48 3.26 -23.79
N ARG A 9 13.99 2.03 -23.79
CA ARG A 9 12.61 1.68 -23.43
C ARG A 9 12.63 1.08 -22.04
N LEU A 10 12.11 1.83 -21.07
CA LEU A 10 11.74 1.31 -19.77
C LEU A 10 10.32 0.76 -19.88
N VAL A 11 10.12 -0.49 -19.47
CA VAL A 11 8.80 -1.13 -19.51
C VAL A 11 8.52 -1.70 -18.12
N PHE A 12 7.42 -1.26 -17.54
CA PHE A 12 6.89 -1.81 -16.29
C PHE A 12 5.91 -2.92 -16.64
N VAL A 13 6.10 -4.08 -16.03
CA VAL A 13 5.25 -5.26 -16.20
C VAL A 13 5.09 -5.95 -14.86
N THR A 14 3.98 -6.67 -14.69
CA THR A 14 3.83 -7.56 -13.55
C THR A 14 4.74 -8.78 -13.69
N THR A 15 5.07 -9.41 -12.56
CA THR A 15 5.87 -10.64 -12.50
C THR A 15 5.30 -11.74 -13.39
N GLY A 16 3.97 -11.93 -13.39
CA GLY A 16 3.30 -12.92 -14.24
C GLY A 16 3.46 -12.67 -15.74
N THR A 17 3.39 -11.40 -16.18
CA THR A 17 3.62 -11.04 -17.59
C THR A 17 5.07 -11.32 -18.00
N LEU A 18 6.04 -10.97 -17.16
CA LEU A 18 7.45 -11.26 -17.41
C LEU A 18 7.70 -12.77 -17.51
N LEU A 19 7.14 -13.57 -16.59
CA LEU A 19 7.23 -15.04 -16.64
C LEU A 19 6.64 -15.61 -17.93
N ARG A 20 5.51 -15.09 -18.42
CA ARG A 20 4.92 -15.51 -19.69
C ARG A 20 5.82 -15.20 -20.89
N TRP A 21 6.50 -14.05 -20.87
CA TRP A 21 7.48 -13.68 -21.89
C TRP A 21 8.70 -14.59 -21.86
N LEU A 22 9.25 -14.87 -20.68
CA LEU A 22 10.33 -15.84 -20.51
C LEU A 22 9.90 -17.25 -20.95
N GLY A 23 8.62 -17.60 -20.82
CA GLY A 23 8.09 -18.85 -21.36
C GLY A 23 8.14 -18.96 -22.89
N SER A 24 8.17 -17.82 -23.60
CA SER A 24 8.26 -17.76 -25.07
C SER A 24 9.68 -17.45 -25.56
N ASP A 25 10.45 -16.67 -24.81
CA ASP A 25 11.87 -16.38 -25.02
C ASP A 25 12.66 -16.71 -23.72
N PRO A 26 13.02 -18.00 -23.51
CA PRO A 26 13.66 -18.45 -22.27
C PRO A 26 15.00 -17.79 -21.97
N LEU A 27 15.67 -17.25 -22.99
CA LEU A 27 16.95 -16.57 -22.83
C LEU A 27 16.79 -15.06 -22.55
N ALA A 28 15.58 -14.49 -22.63
CA ALA A 28 15.34 -13.06 -22.46
C ALA A 28 16.19 -12.19 -23.44
N LYS A 29 16.27 -12.58 -24.73
CA LYS A 29 17.11 -11.94 -25.77
C LYS A 29 16.82 -10.46 -25.97
N ASN A 30 15.59 -10.05 -25.71
CA ASN A 30 15.16 -8.67 -25.89
C ASN A 30 15.48 -7.76 -24.69
N PHE A 31 15.93 -8.32 -23.56
CA PHE A 31 16.21 -7.58 -22.34
C PHE A 31 17.71 -7.43 -22.10
N THR A 32 18.12 -6.22 -21.71
CA THR A 32 19.49 -5.95 -21.26
C THR A 32 19.58 -5.91 -19.73
N HIS A 33 18.52 -5.40 -19.09
CA HIS A 33 18.40 -5.27 -17.65
C HIS A 33 17.01 -5.76 -17.23
N ILE A 34 16.94 -6.50 -16.13
CA ILE A 34 15.69 -6.86 -15.46
C ILE A 34 15.79 -6.33 -14.03
N ILE A 35 14.82 -5.51 -13.65
CA ILE A 35 14.70 -4.99 -12.29
C ILE A 35 13.49 -5.67 -11.67
N VAL A 36 13.70 -6.39 -10.57
CA VAL A 36 12.63 -7.01 -9.80
C VAL A 36 12.40 -6.13 -8.58
N ASP A 37 11.25 -5.46 -8.57
CA ASP A 37 10.83 -4.60 -7.46
C ASP A 37 10.12 -5.41 -6.38
N GLU A 38 10.09 -4.86 -5.17
CA GLU A 38 9.38 -5.40 -4.01
C GLU A 38 9.59 -6.91 -3.76
N VAL A 39 10.83 -7.38 -3.92
CA VAL A 39 11.16 -8.80 -3.69
C VAL A 39 10.86 -9.26 -2.26
N HIS A 40 10.65 -8.32 -1.35
CA HIS A 40 10.37 -8.55 0.05
C HIS A 40 8.93 -9.06 0.33
N GLU A 41 7.98 -8.89 -0.59
CA GLU A 41 6.61 -9.37 -0.43
C GLU A 41 6.50 -10.90 -0.52
N ARG A 42 7.53 -11.57 -1.08
CA ARG A 42 7.61 -13.03 -1.21
C ARG A 42 6.38 -13.68 -1.85
N ASP A 43 5.79 -13.00 -2.83
CA ASP A 43 4.75 -13.59 -3.67
C ASP A 43 5.30 -14.79 -4.45
N LYS A 44 4.46 -15.79 -4.69
CA LYS A 44 4.82 -17.05 -5.32
C LYS A 44 5.34 -16.86 -6.75
N HIS A 45 4.80 -15.88 -7.48
CA HIS A 45 5.31 -15.54 -8.81
C HIS A 45 6.71 -14.94 -8.74
N THR A 46 6.98 -14.10 -7.75
CA THR A 46 8.28 -13.45 -7.56
C THR A 46 9.34 -14.47 -7.18
N ASP A 47 9.06 -15.37 -6.23
CA ASP A 47 9.97 -16.47 -5.87
C ASP A 47 10.30 -17.35 -7.10
N PHE A 48 9.30 -17.68 -7.92
CA PHE A 48 9.52 -18.44 -9.14
C PHE A 48 10.35 -17.69 -10.19
N LEU A 49 10.10 -16.39 -10.36
CA LEU A 49 10.91 -15.54 -11.22
C LEU A 49 12.37 -15.51 -10.78
N LEU A 50 12.65 -15.42 -9.47
CA LEU A 50 14.01 -15.42 -8.94
C LEU A 50 14.75 -16.73 -9.26
N ILE A 51 14.07 -17.88 -9.18
CA ILE A 51 14.63 -19.18 -9.58
C ILE A 51 14.99 -19.16 -11.07
N VAL A 52 14.07 -18.72 -11.93
CA VAL A 52 14.30 -18.63 -13.38
C VAL A 52 15.47 -17.70 -13.69
N LEU A 53 15.53 -16.53 -13.07
CA LEU A 53 16.62 -15.57 -13.28
C LEU A 53 17.97 -16.13 -12.82
N LYS A 54 18.02 -16.83 -11.68
CA LYS A 54 19.25 -17.47 -11.20
C LYS A 54 19.78 -18.52 -12.17
N LEU A 55 18.90 -19.31 -12.79
CA LEU A 55 19.26 -20.28 -13.82
C LEU A 55 19.66 -19.61 -15.14
N LEU A 56 19.08 -18.45 -15.45
CA LEU A 56 19.33 -17.72 -16.69
C LEU A 56 20.68 -16.98 -16.68
N LEU A 57 21.10 -16.40 -15.55
CA LEU A 57 22.30 -15.57 -15.44
C LEU A 57 23.59 -16.24 -16.01
N PRO A 58 23.89 -17.52 -15.71
CA PRO A 58 25.04 -18.21 -16.31
C PRO A 58 24.97 -18.36 -17.83
N LEU A 59 23.76 -18.51 -18.39
CA LEU A 59 23.53 -18.64 -19.84
C LEU A 59 23.59 -17.29 -20.57
N ARG A 60 23.47 -16.19 -19.83
CA ARG A 60 23.29 -14.84 -20.35
C ARG A 60 24.21 -13.84 -19.61
N PRO A 61 25.54 -13.91 -19.81
CA PRO A 61 26.50 -13.08 -19.07
C PRO A 61 26.35 -11.57 -19.30
N ASN A 62 25.69 -11.18 -20.40
CA ASN A 62 25.40 -9.77 -20.72
C ASN A 62 24.12 -9.23 -20.04
N LEU A 63 23.30 -10.10 -19.45
CA LEU A 63 22.07 -9.70 -18.75
C LEU A 63 22.42 -9.19 -17.35
N ARG A 64 21.87 -8.04 -16.98
CA ARG A 64 21.98 -7.50 -15.63
C ARG A 64 20.66 -7.68 -14.89
N VAL A 65 20.72 -8.16 -13.66
CA VAL A 65 19.54 -8.30 -12.78
C VAL A 65 19.76 -7.40 -11.56
N ILE A 66 18.76 -6.61 -11.21
CA ILE A 66 18.73 -5.74 -10.04
C ILE A 66 17.53 -6.14 -9.20
N LEU A 67 17.75 -6.35 -7.89
CA LEU A 67 16.69 -6.66 -6.94
C LEU A 67 16.48 -5.43 -6.05
N MET A 68 15.24 -4.97 -5.93
CA MET A 68 14.87 -3.84 -5.06
C MET A 68 13.98 -4.33 -3.93
N SER A 69 14.29 -3.90 -2.70
CA SER A 69 13.61 -4.30 -1.47
C SER A 69 13.54 -3.11 -0.53
N ALA A 70 12.37 -2.88 0.07
CA ALA A 70 12.18 -1.89 1.13
C ALA A 70 12.64 -2.37 2.52
N THR A 71 12.80 -3.69 2.72
CA THR A 71 13.03 -4.28 4.06
C THR A 71 14.47 -4.72 4.30
N ILE A 72 14.80 -4.96 5.58
CA ILE A 72 16.16 -5.21 6.06
C ILE A 72 16.71 -6.61 5.75
N GLN A 73 15.89 -7.57 5.32
CA GLN A 73 16.34 -8.97 5.10
C GLN A 73 16.99 -9.19 3.72
N VAL A 74 17.76 -8.21 3.24
CA VAL A 74 18.42 -8.23 1.92
C VAL A 74 19.55 -9.26 1.82
N GLU A 75 20.10 -9.70 2.95
CA GLU A 75 21.18 -10.67 3.03
C GLU A 75 20.75 -12.05 2.50
N LYS A 76 19.46 -12.39 2.65
CA LYS A 76 18.90 -13.65 2.12
C LYS A 76 18.93 -13.67 0.60
N PHE A 77 18.57 -12.54 -0.03
CA PHE A 77 18.64 -12.41 -1.49
C PHE A 77 20.08 -12.38 -1.97
N SER A 78 20.97 -11.65 -1.29
CA SER A 78 22.39 -11.60 -1.63
C SER A 78 23.02 -13.00 -1.59
N SER A 79 22.84 -13.74 -0.49
CA SER A 79 23.35 -15.11 -0.35
C SER A 79 22.77 -16.06 -1.40
N TYR A 80 21.48 -15.94 -1.73
CA TYR A 80 20.86 -16.72 -2.79
C TYR A 80 21.48 -16.44 -4.18
N PHE A 81 21.85 -15.19 -4.47
CA PHE A 81 22.53 -14.78 -5.71
C PHE A 81 24.07 -14.72 -5.55
N ASN A 82 24.66 -15.71 -4.88
CA ASN A 82 26.12 -15.88 -4.74
C ASN A 82 26.81 -14.69 -4.05
N ASN A 83 26.22 -14.20 -2.95
CA ASN A 83 26.69 -13.04 -2.19
C ASN A 83 26.84 -11.79 -3.07
N CYS A 84 25.80 -11.48 -3.87
CA CYS A 84 25.83 -10.31 -4.75
C CYS A 84 25.95 -9.00 -3.95
N PRO A 85 26.54 -7.93 -4.53
CA PRO A 85 26.68 -6.66 -3.85
C PRO A 85 25.34 -6.09 -3.37
N ILE A 86 25.33 -5.53 -2.15
CA ILE A 86 24.17 -4.86 -1.57
C ILE A 86 24.45 -3.36 -1.55
N VAL A 87 23.50 -2.57 -2.05
CA VAL A 87 23.55 -1.11 -2.02
C VAL A 87 22.38 -0.61 -1.18
N GLN A 88 22.69 0.07 -0.07
CA GLN A 88 21.68 0.63 0.81
C GLN A 88 21.48 2.11 0.50
N ILE A 89 20.23 2.49 0.21
CA ILE A 89 19.84 3.88 -0.06
C ILE A 89 19.05 4.38 1.15
N GLN A 90 19.49 5.49 1.76
CA GLN A 90 18.75 6.09 2.88
C GLN A 90 17.60 6.95 2.36
N GLY A 91 16.38 6.65 2.79
CA GLY A 91 15.20 7.46 2.54
C GLY A 91 15.06 8.59 3.54
N ARG A 92 14.33 9.66 3.15
CA ARG A 92 13.83 10.65 4.11
C ARG A 92 12.49 10.16 4.64
N LEU A 93 12.36 10.08 5.95
CA LEU A 93 11.12 9.70 6.62
C LEU A 93 10.55 10.94 7.32
N HIS A 94 9.24 11.10 7.22
CA HIS A 94 8.49 12.02 8.07
C HIS A 94 8.01 11.26 9.31
N PRO A 95 7.90 11.90 10.49
CA PRO A 95 7.40 11.23 11.68
C PRO A 95 5.96 10.79 11.44
N VAL A 96 5.68 9.51 11.65
CA VAL A 96 4.34 8.92 11.58
C VAL A 96 4.03 8.31 12.95
N GLN A 97 2.91 8.72 13.54
CA GLN A 97 2.42 8.14 14.79
C GLN A 97 1.83 6.76 14.51
N ALA A 98 2.35 5.73 15.19
CA ALA A 98 1.74 4.41 15.17
C ALA A 98 0.55 4.37 16.13
N CYS A 99 -0.61 3.99 15.61
CA CYS A 99 -1.81 3.69 16.40
C CYS A 99 -2.09 2.18 16.30
N PHE A 100 -2.27 1.53 17.44
CA PHE A 100 -2.64 0.12 17.52
C PHE A 100 -4.17 -0.02 17.59
N LEU A 101 -4.67 -1.25 17.54
CA LEU A 101 -6.10 -1.49 17.43
C LEU A 101 -6.88 -0.89 18.62
N GLU A 102 -6.32 -1.00 19.82
CA GLU A 102 -6.83 -0.34 21.03
C GLU A 102 -6.98 1.17 20.86
N ASP A 103 -6.00 1.82 20.23
CA ASP A 103 -5.99 3.27 20.02
C ASP A 103 -7.11 3.68 19.07
N VAL A 104 -7.34 2.88 18.03
CA VAL A 104 -8.45 3.07 17.08
C VAL A 104 -9.81 2.95 17.78
N PHE A 105 -10.00 1.96 18.65
CA PHE A 105 -11.26 1.83 19.40
C PHE A 105 -11.52 3.02 20.32
N LEU A 106 -10.49 3.51 21.02
CA LEU A 106 -10.58 4.68 21.89
C LEU A 106 -10.91 5.97 21.13
N LEU A 107 -10.47 6.07 19.87
CA LEU A 107 -10.79 7.20 18.99
C LEU A 107 -12.21 7.07 18.41
N LEU A 108 -12.67 5.87 18.10
CA LEU A 108 -13.99 5.64 17.51
C LEU A 108 -15.15 5.65 18.52
N ASP A 109 -14.94 5.29 19.79
CA ASP A 109 -16.03 5.18 20.78
C ASP A 109 -16.70 6.53 21.11
N GLU A 110 -16.00 7.64 20.86
CA GLU A 110 -16.59 8.99 20.94
C GLU A 110 -17.69 9.23 19.90
N THR A 111 -17.62 8.57 18.74
CA THR A 111 -18.66 8.70 17.70
C THR A 111 -19.96 7.98 18.08
N LYS A 112 -19.90 6.95 18.94
CA LYS A 112 -21.09 6.25 19.45
C LYS A 112 -21.71 6.93 20.67
N ALA A 113 -20.90 7.53 21.53
CA ALA A 113 -21.40 8.29 22.68
C ALA A 113 -22.17 9.55 22.25
N ALA A 114 -21.73 10.20 21.16
CA ALA A 114 -22.43 11.36 20.58
C ALA A 114 -23.73 10.99 19.81
N SER A 115 -23.97 9.71 19.49
CA SER A 115 -25.13 9.27 18.69
C SER A 115 -26.18 8.47 19.48
N SER A 116 -26.26 8.61 20.80
CA SER A 116 -27.24 7.89 21.65
C SER A 116 -28.70 8.36 21.49
N SER A 117 -29.04 9.10 20.43
CA SER A 117 -30.42 9.19 19.95
C SER A 117 -30.72 8.01 19.00
N ARG A 118 -31.57 7.08 19.48
CA ARG A 118 -32.24 5.99 18.74
C ARG A 118 -32.28 6.16 17.21
N PRO A 119 -31.93 5.14 16.39
CA PRO A 119 -32.11 5.23 14.94
C PRO A 119 -33.59 5.01 14.61
N THR A 120 -34.41 6.06 14.68
CA THR A 120 -35.72 6.07 14.04
C THR A 120 -35.58 6.55 12.60
N LYS A 121 -35.67 5.58 11.67
CA LYS A 121 -35.73 5.73 10.20
C LYS A 121 -34.53 6.47 9.56
N ARG A 122 -33.80 5.73 8.72
CA ARG A 122 -32.90 6.27 7.68
C ARG A 122 -33.59 7.42 6.94
N GLN A 123 -33.30 8.65 7.32
CA GLN A 123 -33.52 9.82 6.49
C GLN A 123 -32.22 10.05 5.73
N ALA A 124 -32.34 10.17 4.41
CA ALA A 124 -31.23 10.48 3.52
C ALA A 124 -30.64 11.84 3.93
N THR A 125 -29.45 11.81 4.51
CA THR A 125 -28.71 13.04 4.82
C THR A 125 -28.13 13.55 3.52
N MET A 126 -28.60 14.70 3.03
CA MET A 126 -27.99 15.36 1.88
C MET A 126 -26.56 15.75 2.23
N ILE A 127 -25.60 15.32 1.41
CA ILE A 127 -24.18 15.57 1.63
C ILE A 127 -23.81 16.81 0.82
N ASN A 128 -23.41 17.89 1.49
CA ASN A 128 -22.83 19.06 0.84
C ASN A 128 -21.33 18.82 0.57
N ALA A 129 -21.02 17.80 -0.24
CA ALA A 129 -19.65 17.46 -0.61
C ALA A 129 -19.38 17.94 -2.04
N THR A 130 -18.24 18.61 -2.23
CA THR A 130 -17.78 19.04 -3.56
C THR A 130 -16.60 18.19 -3.99
N CYS A 131 -16.67 17.61 -5.18
CA CYS A 131 -15.56 16.88 -5.78
C CYS A 131 -14.43 17.85 -6.13
N VAL A 132 -13.28 17.71 -5.48
CA VAL A 132 -12.10 18.59 -5.69
C VAL A 132 -11.54 18.46 -7.12
N MET A 133 -11.81 17.34 -7.80
CA MET A 133 -11.26 17.04 -9.13
C MET A 133 -12.04 17.69 -10.28
N CYS A 134 -13.34 18.00 -10.09
CA CYS A 134 -14.17 18.60 -11.14
C CYS A 134 -15.14 19.69 -10.67
N GLY A 135 -15.20 19.96 -9.36
CA GLY A 135 -16.08 20.98 -8.77
C GLY A 135 -17.56 20.60 -8.66
N LYS A 136 -17.96 19.37 -9.02
CA LYS A 136 -19.36 18.93 -8.88
C LYS A 136 -19.73 18.82 -7.39
N ASN A 137 -20.90 19.31 -7.00
CA ASN A 137 -21.37 19.35 -5.60
C ASN A 137 -22.78 18.75 -5.38
N ASP A 138 -23.51 18.46 -6.45
CA ASP A 138 -24.85 17.86 -6.40
C ASP A 138 -24.78 16.32 -6.40
N PHE A 139 -24.44 15.72 -5.25
CA PHE A 139 -24.45 14.26 -5.06
C PHE A 139 -25.68 13.81 -4.29
N ALA A 140 -26.32 12.74 -4.75
CA ALA A 140 -27.55 12.24 -4.14
C ALA A 140 -27.31 11.55 -2.79
N ASP A 141 -26.20 10.82 -2.66
CA ASP A 141 -25.78 10.11 -1.45
C ASP A 141 -24.26 9.85 -1.41
N GLU A 142 -23.78 9.24 -0.32
CA GLU A 142 -22.36 8.97 -0.09
C GLU A 142 -21.78 7.98 -1.12
N SER A 143 -22.61 7.05 -1.60
CA SER A 143 -22.23 6.08 -2.60
C SER A 143 -22.06 6.73 -3.98
N ASP A 144 -22.92 7.69 -4.35
CA ASP A 144 -22.83 8.46 -5.60
C ASP A 144 -21.60 9.37 -5.59
N PHE A 145 -21.30 10.02 -4.46
CA PHE A 145 -20.06 10.78 -4.29
C PHE A 145 -18.82 9.87 -4.42
N GLY A 146 -18.81 8.73 -3.73
CA GLY A 146 -17.69 7.78 -3.77
C GLY A 146 -17.45 7.20 -5.16
N ALA A 147 -18.52 6.80 -5.87
CA ALA A 147 -18.44 6.31 -7.24
C ALA A 147 -17.92 7.39 -8.19
N HIS A 148 -18.36 8.64 -8.01
CA HIS A 148 -17.88 9.76 -8.80
C HIS A 148 -16.38 10.05 -8.58
N VAL A 149 -15.92 10.12 -7.33
CA VAL A 149 -14.49 10.34 -7.02
C VAL A 149 -13.62 9.23 -7.62
N ALA A 150 -14.09 7.98 -7.60
CA ALA A 150 -13.37 6.85 -8.17
C ALA A 150 -13.28 6.86 -9.71
N MET A 151 -14.21 7.53 -10.39
CA MET A 151 -14.32 7.52 -11.86
C MET A 151 -14.04 8.88 -12.52
N CYS A 152 -13.86 9.94 -11.74
CA CYS A 152 -13.64 11.29 -12.27
C CYS A 152 -12.28 11.39 -12.98
N ASP A 153 -12.29 11.84 -14.24
CA ASP A 153 -11.12 11.92 -15.14
C ASP A 153 -10.30 13.23 -14.99
N GLY A 154 -10.69 14.11 -14.06
CA GLY A 154 -9.84 15.19 -13.55
C GLY A 154 -9.44 16.28 -14.57
N THR A 155 -10.30 16.63 -15.53
CA THR A 155 -9.94 17.60 -16.60
C THR A 155 -9.93 19.07 -16.17
N GLY A 156 -10.14 19.38 -14.88
CA GLY A 156 -10.01 20.74 -14.35
C GLY A 156 -9.91 20.75 -12.83
N TRP A 157 -8.67 20.74 -12.32
CA TRP A 157 -8.37 20.85 -10.88
C TRP A 157 -8.94 22.17 -10.34
N HIS A 158 -10.03 22.07 -9.57
CA HIS A 158 -10.68 23.24 -9.00
C HIS A 158 -10.24 23.38 -7.54
N VAL A 159 -9.33 24.32 -7.29
CA VAL A 159 -9.01 24.74 -5.92
C VAL A 159 -10.27 25.40 -5.37
N PRO A 160 -10.89 24.89 -4.29
CA PRO A 160 -12.01 25.57 -3.66
C PRO A 160 -11.55 26.97 -3.28
N ALA A 161 -12.28 28.00 -3.70
CA ALA A 161 -12.00 29.35 -3.23
C ALA A 161 -12.05 29.29 -1.70
N ALA A 162 -10.97 29.72 -1.04
CA ALA A 162 -10.96 29.92 0.39
C ALA A 162 -12.04 30.96 0.69
N GLN A 163 -13.24 30.49 0.99
CA GLN A 163 -14.20 31.30 1.69
C GLN A 163 -13.55 31.54 3.04
N ASN A 164 -13.18 32.80 3.28
CA ASN A 164 -12.92 33.34 4.61
C ASN A 164 -14.22 33.23 5.42
N ASP A 165 -14.67 32.01 5.67
CA ASP A 165 -15.65 31.70 6.69
C ASP A 165 -14.85 31.45 7.96
N ASP A 166 -14.49 32.56 8.61
CA ASP A 166 -14.05 32.63 10.01
C ASP A 166 -15.15 32.14 10.99
N THR A 167 -16.10 31.33 10.51
CA THR A 167 -17.28 30.83 11.22
C THR A 167 -17.23 29.31 11.43
N LEU A 168 -16.19 28.62 10.97
CA LEU A 168 -15.96 27.19 11.26
C LEU A 168 -15.21 26.92 12.58
N LEU A 169 -15.30 27.83 13.56
CA LEU A 169 -15.04 27.54 14.98
C LEU A 169 -15.89 28.45 15.89
N ASN A 170 -17.19 28.59 15.63
CA ASN A 170 -18.12 28.94 16.72
C ASN A 170 -18.45 27.66 17.50
N ILE A 171 -17.48 27.20 18.29
CA ILE A 171 -17.79 26.45 19.50
C ILE A 171 -18.29 27.52 20.46
N ASP A 172 -19.61 27.60 20.64
CA ASP A 172 -20.20 28.39 21.71
C ASP A 172 -19.42 28.10 23.00
N GLU A 173 -18.97 29.17 23.66
CA GLU A 173 -18.35 29.14 24.98
C GLU A 173 -19.22 28.32 25.95
N MET A 174 -18.92 27.03 26.05
CA MET A 174 -19.16 26.30 27.29
C MET A 174 -18.03 26.69 28.22
N THR A 175 -18.34 27.61 29.14
CA THR A 175 -17.53 27.92 30.31
C THR A 175 -17.18 26.62 31.04
N LEU A 176 -15.99 26.11 30.75
CA LEU A 176 -15.33 25.06 31.50
C LEU A 176 -14.19 25.72 32.26
N ASP A 177 -14.28 25.59 33.59
CA ASP A 177 -13.37 26.21 34.54
C ASP A 177 -11.90 25.97 34.19
N ASN A 178 -11.18 27.08 34.15
CA ASN A 178 -9.74 27.27 33.98
C ASN A 178 -8.85 26.11 34.48
N THR A 179 -8.24 25.39 33.52
CA THR A 179 -6.81 25.03 33.56
C THR A 179 -6.28 24.98 32.12
N GLU A 180 -5.91 26.14 31.59
CA GLU A 180 -5.19 26.26 30.32
C GLU A 180 -3.77 25.69 30.47
N GLU A 181 -3.55 24.46 30.01
CA GLU A 181 -2.22 24.04 29.58
C GLU A 181 -2.14 24.25 28.08
N THR A 182 -1.35 25.23 27.66
CA THR A 182 -0.97 25.46 26.26
C THR A 182 -0.21 24.24 25.73
N PHE A 183 -0.85 23.40 24.92
CA PHE A 183 -0.19 22.23 24.33
C PHE A 183 0.76 22.65 23.19
N GLU A 184 2.01 22.94 23.52
CA GLU A 184 3.12 22.97 22.56
C GLU A 184 3.47 21.54 22.12
N GLY A 185 3.48 21.26 20.81
CA GLY A 185 3.86 19.97 20.24
C GLY A 185 3.39 19.72 18.80
N SER A 186 3.97 18.71 18.14
CA SER A 186 3.49 18.20 16.84
C SER A 186 2.09 17.59 16.98
N VAL A 187 1.31 17.53 15.90
CA VAL A 187 0.03 16.82 15.85
C VAL A 187 0.18 15.37 16.35
N CYS A 188 1.33 14.73 16.07
CA CYS A 188 1.64 13.40 16.60
C CYS A 188 1.71 13.40 18.14
N ASP A 189 2.35 14.40 18.73
CA ASP A 189 2.52 14.49 20.20
C ASP A 189 1.18 14.71 20.90
N GLN A 190 0.28 15.49 20.28
CA GLN A 190 -1.07 15.72 20.78
C GLN A 190 -1.91 14.44 20.73
N VAL A 191 -1.88 13.72 19.61
CA VAL A 191 -2.58 12.43 19.46
C VAL A 191 -2.05 11.40 20.46
N SER A 192 -0.73 11.33 20.67
CA SER A 192 -0.14 10.43 21.68
C SER A 192 -0.64 10.71 23.10
N LYS A 193 -0.69 11.98 23.51
CA LYS A 193 -1.18 12.36 24.84
C LYS A 193 -2.66 12.01 25.03
N ILE A 194 -3.50 12.24 24.01
CA ILE A 194 -4.92 11.86 24.05
C ILE A 194 -5.09 10.33 24.17
N LEU A 195 -4.33 9.57 23.38
CA LEU A 195 -4.35 8.11 23.44
C LEU A 195 -3.88 7.58 24.79
N GLU A 196 -2.85 8.18 25.38
CA GLU A 196 -2.31 7.78 26.69
C GLU A 196 -3.33 8.05 27.81
N MET A 197 -3.98 9.23 27.81
CA MET A 197 -5.05 9.53 28.75
C MET A 197 -6.22 8.55 28.62
N LYS A 198 -6.69 8.27 27.40
CA LYS A 198 -7.81 7.36 27.15
C LYS A 198 -7.50 5.91 27.51
N ARG A 199 -6.27 5.45 27.27
CA ARG A 199 -5.83 4.10 27.64
C ARG A 199 -5.89 3.86 29.15
N THR A 200 -5.72 4.89 29.98
CA THR A 200 -5.89 4.77 31.44
C THR A 200 -7.35 4.57 31.87
N MET A 201 -8.31 4.91 31.01
CA MET A 201 -9.75 4.86 31.31
C MET A 201 -10.42 3.53 30.91
N VAL A 202 -9.78 2.71 30.07
CA VAL A 202 -10.36 1.46 29.53
C VAL A 202 -9.73 0.22 30.17
N GLN A 203 -10.56 -0.75 30.56
CA GLN A 203 -10.09 -2.02 31.11
C GLN A 203 -9.46 -2.90 30.03
N SER A 204 -8.27 -3.44 30.31
CA SER A 204 -7.48 -4.26 29.38
C SER A 204 -8.19 -5.52 28.86
N SER A 205 -9.26 -5.96 29.53
CA SER A 205 -10.04 -7.15 29.14
C SER A 205 -10.96 -6.93 27.94
N GLU A 206 -11.34 -5.70 27.64
CA GLU A 206 -12.20 -5.35 26.51
C GLU A 206 -11.40 -5.23 25.21
N ILE A 207 -10.22 -4.61 25.31
CA ILE A 207 -9.23 -4.50 24.22
C ILE A 207 -8.87 -5.89 23.66
N ALA A 208 -8.62 -6.87 24.54
CA ALA A 208 -8.26 -8.23 24.14
C ALA A 208 -9.36 -8.96 23.35
N LYS A 209 -10.64 -8.69 23.68
CA LYS A 209 -11.79 -9.27 22.97
C LYS A 209 -11.89 -8.70 21.56
N TRP A 210 -11.66 -7.40 21.39
CA TRP A 210 -11.71 -6.76 20.09
C TRP A 210 -10.60 -7.23 19.14
N ILE A 211 -9.36 -7.36 19.64
CA ILE A 211 -8.23 -7.88 18.87
C ILE A 211 -8.52 -9.29 18.35
N THR A 212 -9.04 -10.16 19.22
CA THR A 212 -9.33 -11.55 18.85
C THR A 212 -10.40 -11.68 17.76
N SER A 213 -11.45 -10.85 17.82
CA SER A 213 -12.51 -10.87 16.80
C SER A 213 -12.04 -10.37 15.44
N TYR A 214 -11.13 -9.41 15.40
CA TYR A 214 -10.58 -8.87 14.15
C TYR A 214 -9.66 -9.88 13.46
N GLN A 215 -8.77 -10.52 14.23
CA GLN A 215 -7.83 -11.53 13.71
C GLN A 215 -8.55 -12.67 12.96
N GLN A 216 -9.64 -13.18 13.55
CA GLN A 216 -10.45 -14.25 12.96
C GLN A 216 -11.08 -13.90 11.61
N THR A 217 -11.31 -12.60 11.34
CA THR A 217 -11.91 -12.12 10.10
C THR A 217 -10.88 -12.02 8.97
N GLN A 218 -9.63 -11.69 9.30
CA GLN A 218 -8.53 -11.59 8.34
C GLN A 218 -8.10 -12.97 7.82
N ASP A 219 -7.94 -13.94 8.71
CA ASP A 219 -7.56 -15.31 8.35
C ASP A 219 -8.56 -15.97 7.36
N ALA A 220 -9.83 -15.54 7.37
CA ALA A 220 -10.86 -16.04 6.48
C ALA A 220 -10.74 -15.51 5.03
N LEU A 221 -10.01 -14.41 4.80
CA LEU A 221 -9.91 -13.72 3.50
C LEU A 221 -8.69 -14.17 2.68
N GLU A 222 -7.67 -14.77 3.28
CA GLU A 222 -6.38 -15.08 2.62
C GLU A 222 -6.34 -16.41 1.83
N ALA A 223 -7.47 -17.10 1.64
CA ALA A 223 -7.48 -18.50 1.21
C ALA A 223 -7.25 -18.79 -0.30
N ASP A 224 -7.30 -17.81 -1.22
CA ASP A 224 -7.35 -18.07 -2.67
C ASP A 224 -6.20 -17.41 -3.48
N GLY A 225 -5.03 -18.07 -3.54
CA GLY A 225 -3.88 -17.57 -4.30
C GLY A 225 -2.96 -18.65 -4.89
N GLY A 226 -3.49 -19.61 -5.65
CA GLY A 226 -2.70 -20.69 -6.28
C GLY A 226 -1.85 -20.23 -7.48
N VAL A 227 -0.70 -20.88 -7.72
CA VAL A 227 0.15 -20.66 -8.90
C VAL A 227 -0.13 -21.71 -9.98
N ASP A 228 -0.13 -21.28 -11.25
CA ASP A 228 -0.24 -22.16 -12.42
C ASP A 228 0.97 -23.10 -12.56
N MET A 229 0.75 -24.37 -12.23
CA MET A 229 1.76 -25.44 -12.24
C MET A 229 2.25 -25.80 -13.66
N TYR A 230 1.45 -25.59 -14.71
CA TYR A 230 1.85 -25.91 -16.08
C TYR A 230 2.93 -24.97 -16.60
N LEU A 231 2.81 -23.67 -16.27
CA LEU A 231 3.80 -22.66 -16.60
C LEU A 231 5.16 -22.97 -15.95
N VAL A 232 5.15 -23.44 -14.69
CA VAL A 232 6.35 -23.80 -13.92
C VAL A 232 7.11 -24.94 -14.60
N VAL A 233 6.43 -26.05 -14.92
CA VAL A 233 7.05 -27.24 -15.52
C VAL A 233 7.64 -26.92 -16.89
N LYS A 234 6.93 -26.13 -17.71
CA LYS A 234 7.40 -25.76 -19.05
C LYS A 234 8.68 -24.92 -19.02
N LEU A 235 8.75 -23.93 -18.13
CA LEU A 235 9.92 -23.07 -17.99
C LEU A 235 11.16 -23.84 -17.50
N LEU A 236 10.99 -24.69 -16.48
CA LEU A 236 12.09 -25.52 -15.97
C LEU A 236 12.62 -26.49 -17.04
N SER A 237 11.73 -27.10 -17.83
CA SER A 237 12.12 -28.01 -18.92
C SER A 237 12.95 -27.32 -20.01
N HIS A 238 12.63 -26.07 -20.36
CA HIS A 238 13.39 -25.31 -21.37
C HIS A 238 14.76 -24.86 -20.85
N LEU A 239 14.86 -24.48 -19.58
CA LEU A 239 16.13 -24.06 -18.99
C LEU A 239 17.08 -25.24 -18.76
N MET A 240 16.54 -26.40 -18.38
CA MET A 240 17.33 -27.60 -18.18
C MET A 240 17.81 -28.24 -19.48
N SER A 241 17.02 -28.21 -20.55
CA SER A 241 17.45 -28.72 -21.86
C SER A 241 18.54 -27.85 -22.49
N ALA A 242 18.55 -26.55 -22.23
CA ALA A 242 19.61 -25.63 -22.66
C ALA A 242 20.95 -25.84 -21.91
N SER A 243 20.93 -26.47 -20.73
CA SER A 243 22.14 -26.77 -19.94
C SER A 243 22.77 -28.14 -20.29
N TYR A 244 22.08 -28.98 -21.05
CA TYR A 244 22.50 -30.35 -21.37
C TYR A 244 22.51 -30.66 -22.88
N GLY A 245 22.35 -29.65 -23.74
CA GLY A 245 22.47 -29.77 -25.19
C GLY A 245 23.86 -29.33 -25.67
N ASP A 246 24.67 -30.35 -26.01
CA ASP A 246 26.02 -30.40 -26.62
C ASP A 246 27.20 -29.83 -25.82
#